data_AF-W4RLP1-F1
#
_entry.id   AF-W4RLP1-F1
#
_cell.length_a   1.000
_cell.length_b   1.000
_cell.length_c   1.000
_cell.angle_alpha   90.00
_cell.angle_beta   90.00
_cell.angle_gamma   90.00
#
_symmetry.space_group_name_H-M   'P 1'
#
loop_
_entity.id
_entity.type
_entity.pdbx_description
1 polymer ?
#
loop_
_entity_poly.entity_id
_entity_poly.type
_entity_poly.pdbx_seq_one_letter_code
_entity_poly.pdbx_strand_id
1 'polypeptide(L)'
;MNSQIQLETSKLKLAGKFLPFAALGIAGTLYAVNLNGRRRTAAYSHSRILENIEQGTKQIKLEWKGSNRHYRVFRGEELIYEGMEPMLVDQNLVPGTLYTYCIEALDNHGNAQDRMRIQTTTSVDFTEIDNILEDLLITIIVTHGQISFEWEPIEGVTEYTIFRNGIKLETVAYCAFTDKIIKDDDVYTYMIKARRPLQRSEQLKWELKSVVVNAVGVIKKDSSTERAAEEEYSITKRIGPLKELLKSPMDSKRQNGHWQLRYTTFLKEEWLKNPNAASGDHIFKGDHRTFDPEATEFRTRGDVFIDTDNPSAFKQGNGHNRSIHQGP
;
A
#
# COMPACT_ATOMS: atom_id res chain seq x y z
N MET A 1 15.28 -29.50 74.56
CA MET A 1 14.77 -30.82 75.01
C MET A 1 13.49 -31.11 74.25
N ASN A 2 13.45 -32.30 73.65
CA ASN A 2 12.38 -32.87 72.83
C ASN A 2 11.04 -33.04 73.56
N SER A 3 9.93 -32.91 72.83
CA SER A 3 8.79 -33.86 72.71
C SER A 3 7.62 -33.15 71.98
N GLN A 4 7.23 -33.50 70.75
CA GLN A 4 6.47 -34.65 70.23
C GLN A 4 4.93 -34.44 70.08
N ILE A 5 4.52 -34.41 68.79
CA ILE A 5 3.36 -35.05 68.09
C ILE A 5 1.89 -34.62 68.39
N GLN A 6 1.18 -34.09 67.38
CA GLN A 6 0.04 -34.69 66.60
C GLN A 6 -0.71 -33.57 65.83
N LEU A 7 -0.72 -33.56 64.49
CA LEU A 7 -1.63 -34.25 63.54
C LEU A 7 -3.09 -33.75 63.59
N GLU A 8 -3.47 -32.94 62.60
CA GLU A 8 -4.78 -33.07 61.96
C GLU A 8 -4.75 -32.55 60.51
N THR A 9 -5.04 -33.45 59.58
CA THR A 9 -5.18 -33.23 58.14
C THR A 9 -6.67 -33.08 57.82
N SER A 10 -7.07 -31.94 57.27
CA SER A 10 -8.42 -31.75 56.75
C SER A 10 -8.48 -32.02 55.24
N LYS A 11 -9.47 -32.83 54.89
CA LYS A 11 -9.79 -33.38 53.57
C LYS A 11 -10.58 -32.37 52.75
N LEU A 12 -10.42 -32.39 51.44
CA LEU A 12 -11.53 -32.13 50.52
C LEU A 12 -11.51 -33.16 49.38
N LYS A 13 -12.55 -34.00 49.42
CA LYS A 13 -12.92 -35.02 48.44
C LYS A 13 -13.78 -34.39 47.34
N LEU A 14 -13.64 -34.87 46.10
CA LEU A 14 -14.65 -35.56 45.28
C LEU A 14 -14.12 -35.56 43.83
N ALA A 15 -13.81 -36.69 43.18
CA ALA A 15 -14.63 -37.84 42.79
C ALA A 15 -14.71 -37.86 41.25
N GLY A 16 -13.84 -38.67 40.65
CA GLY A 16 -13.97 -39.07 39.25
C GLY A 16 -15.13 -40.05 39.07
N LYS A 17 -15.86 -39.92 37.96
CA LYS A 17 -16.72 -40.94 37.39
C LYS A 17 -16.21 -41.28 35.98
N PHE A 18 -16.18 -42.57 35.68
CA PHE A 18 -15.82 -43.16 34.39
C PHE A 18 -17.08 -43.48 33.55
N LEU A 19 -16.85 -43.63 32.22
CA LEU A 19 -17.61 -44.29 31.12
C LEU A 19 -18.58 -43.43 30.27
N PRO A 20 -18.87 -43.78 28.99
CA PRO A 20 -18.10 -44.52 27.96
C PRO A 20 -18.13 -43.83 26.54
N PHE A 21 -17.54 -44.50 25.53
CA PHE A 21 -17.45 -44.13 24.11
C PHE A 21 -18.76 -43.69 23.42
N ALA A 22 -18.72 -42.64 22.59
CA ALA A 22 -19.04 -42.67 21.14
C ALA A 22 -19.32 -41.27 20.53
N ALA A 23 -18.74 -41.06 19.35
CA ALA A 23 -19.29 -40.37 18.17
C ALA A 23 -19.40 -38.82 18.11
N LEU A 24 -18.73 -38.32 17.06
CA LEU A 24 -19.11 -37.21 16.15
C LEU A 24 -19.01 -35.75 16.64
N GLY A 25 -18.15 -34.98 15.95
CA GLY A 25 -18.30 -33.53 15.77
C GLY A 25 -17.24 -32.69 16.48
N ILE A 26 -16.09 -32.50 15.84
CA ILE A 26 -15.02 -31.61 16.33
C ILE A 26 -15.54 -30.16 16.25
N ALA A 27 -15.84 -29.63 17.44
CA ALA A 27 -15.58 -28.28 17.94
C ALA A 27 -15.54 -27.12 16.93
N GLY A 28 -16.55 -26.26 17.02
CA GLY A 28 -16.45 -24.86 16.59
C GLY A 28 -15.38 -24.15 17.42
N THR A 29 -14.35 -23.65 16.74
CA THR A 29 -13.36 -22.76 17.31
C THR A 29 -13.89 -21.34 17.30
N LEU A 30 -14.11 -20.79 18.50
CA LEU A 30 -14.30 -19.35 18.74
C LEU A 30 -13.01 -18.62 18.32
N TYR A 31 -13.06 -17.85 17.23
CA TYR A 31 -12.03 -16.87 16.92
C TYR A 31 -12.30 -15.61 17.74
N ALA A 32 -11.66 -15.49 18.89
CA ALA A 32 -11.45 -14.21 19.55
C ALA A 32 -10.28 -13.51 18.84
N VAL A 33 -10.57 -12.63 17.88
CA VAL A 33 -9.56 -11.77 17.27
C VAL A 33 -9.27 -10.64 18.25
N ASN A 34 -8.18 -10.79 19.00
CA ASN A 34 -7.58 -9.68 19.75
C ASN A 34 -6.80 -8.79 18.76
N LEU A 35 -7.49 -7.78 18.21
CA LEU A 35 -6.87 -6.68 17.48
C LEU A 35 -6.14 -5.76 18.47
N ASN A 36 -4.99 -6.20 18.98
CA ASN A 36 -4.02 -5.32 19.62
C ASN A 36 -2.63 -5.96 19.55
N GLY A 37 -1.93 -5.60 18.48
CA GLY A 37 -0.57 -6.05 18.23
C GLY A 37 -0.16 -5.79 16.79
N ARG A 38 -0.28 -4.52 16.33
CA ARG A 38 0.42 -4.08 15.11
C ARG A 38 1.91 -4.33 15.35
N ARG A 39 2.42 -5.45 14.85
CA ARG A 39 3.85 -5.73 14.81
C ARG A 39 4.47 -4.74 13.83
N ARG A 40 4.99 -3.65 14.39
CA ARG A 40 6.03 -2.84 13.77
C ARG A 40 7.24 -3.74 13.55
N THR A 41 7.41 -4.23 12.33
CA THR A 41 8.68 -4.79 11.86
C THR A 41 8.76 -4.58 10.36
N ALA A 42 9.17 -3.38 9.93
CA ALA A 42 9.99 -3.26 8.73
C ALA A 42 11.44 -3.56 9.14
N ALA A 43 11.72 -4.82 9.46
CA ALA A 43 13.07 -5.27 9.74
C ALA A 43 13.69 -5.78 8.43
N TYR A 44 14.85 -5.22 8.10
CA TYR A 44 15.72 -5.44 6.93
C TYR A 44 15.42 -4.57 5.71
N SER A 45 15.89 -3.32 5.76
CA SER A 45 16.06 -2.49 4.57
C SER A 45 17.05 -3.14 3.61
N HIS A 46 16.59 -3.41 2.38
CA HIS A 46 17.41 -3.90 1.27
C HIS A 46 18.15 -2.78 0.52
N SER A 47 18.02 -1.51 0.97
CA SER A 47 18.88 -0.42 0.52
C SER A 47 20.33 -0.65 0.97
N ARG A 48 21.31 -0.31 0.12
CA ARG A 48 22.72 -0.38 0.52
C ARG A 48 23.01 0.53 1.71
N ILE A 49 22.22 1.61 1.89
CA ILE A 49 22.49 2.72 2.80
C ILE A 49 21.49 2.81 3.95
N LEU A 50 20.18 2.60 3.76
CA LEU A 50 19.22 2.66 4.87
C LEU A 50 19.26 1.36 5.69
N GLU A 51 19.23 1.45 7.02
CA GLU A 51 19.18 0.28 7.92
C GLU A 51 17.76 0.02 8.40
N ASN A 52 17.06 1.07 8.84
CA ASN A 52 15.74 0.97 9.44
C ASN A 52 14.92 2.23 9.18
N ILE A 53 13.62 2.04 9.08
CA ILE A 53 12.62 3.10 9.00
C ILE A 53 11.46 2.73 9.91
N GLU A 54 11.08 3.67 10.77
CA GLU A 54 9.91 3.52 11.61
C GLU A 54 8.94 4.67 11.34
N GLN A 55 7.77 4.32 10.80
CA GLN A 55 6.69 5.27 10.58
C GLN A 55 5.75 5.26 11.81
N GLY A 56 5.48 6.44 12.32
CA GLY A 56 4.43 6.73 13.27
C GLY A 56 3.41 7.69 12.67
N THR A 57 2.33 7.96 13.39
CA THR A 57 1.29 8.87 12.90
C THR A 57 1.74 10.32 12.83
N LYS A 58 2.69 10.73 13.67
CA LYS A 58 3.23 12.09 13.71
C LYS A 58 4.75 12.15 13.69
N GLN A 59 5.40 11.05 13.34
CA GLN A 59 6.86 10.99 13.28
C GLN A 59 7.33 9.98 12.25
N ILE A 60 8.51 10.22 11.69
CA ILE A 60 9.26 9.24 10.92
C ILE A 60 10.67 9.20 11.51
N LYS A 61 11.12 8.00 11.85
CA LYS A 61 12.49 7.75 12.28
C LYS A 61 13.25 7.04 11.17
N LEU A 62 14.40 7.58 10.80
CA LEU A 62 15.30 7.05 9.78
C LEU A 62 16.63 6.70 10.42
N GLU A 63 17.12 5.48 10.19
CA GLU A 63 18.45 5.03 10.59
C GLU A 63 19.16 4.50 9.35
N TRP A 64 20.38 4.94 9.12
CA TRP A 64 21.18 4.53 7.97
C TRP A 64 22.55 4.01 8.40
N LYS A 65 23.23 3.33 7.48
CA LYS A 65 24.55 2.78 7.71
C LYS A 65 25.52 3.93 7.94
N GLY A 66 25.93 4.07 9.20
CA GLY A 66 26.90 5.04 9.62
C GLY A 66 28.29 4.75 9.09
N SER A 67 28.93 5.79 8.59
CA SER A 67 30.37 5.95 8.45
C SER A 67 30.82 7.16 9.27
N ASN A 68 32.13 7.29 9.54
CA ASN A 68 32.71 8.47 10.19
C ASN A 68 32.70 9.68 9.24
N ARG A 69 31.50 10.16 8.91
CA ARG A 69 31.20 11.25 7.96
C ARG A 69 30.16 12.17 8.56
N HIS A 70 30.09 13.39 8.05
CA HIS A 70 28.97 14.29 8.29
C HIS A 70 27.82 13.96 7.35
N TYR A 71 26.59 14.18 7.80
CA TYR A 71 25.37 14.02 7.04
C TYR A 71 24.57 15.30 7.04
N ARG A 72 23.82 15.50 5.94
CA ARG A 72 22.70 16.43 5.88
C ARG A 72 21.44 15.65 5.56
N VAL A 73 20.34 15.96 6.24
CA VAL A 73 19.03 15.41 5.89
C VAL A 73 18.06 16.54 5.61
N PHE A 74 17.42 16.45 4.45
CA PHE A 74 16.40 17.37 4.00
C PHE A 74 15.04 16.67 3.99
N ARG A 75 13.99 17.37 4.41
CA ARG A 75 12.60 16.99 4.16
C ARG A 75 12.04 17.92 3.08
N GLY A 76 11.75 17.36 1.91
CA GLY A 76 11.53 18.17 0.71
C GLY A 76 12.78 19.00 0.41
N GLU A 77 12.67 20.32 0.52
CA GLU A 77 13.78 21.28 0.34
C GLU A 77 14.34 21.79 1.68
N GLU A 78 13.70 21.50 2.81
CA GLU A 78 14.08 22.01 4.13
C GLU A 78 15.20 21.16 4.74
N LEU A 79 16.34 21.77 5.09
CA LEU A 79 17.37 21.12 5.88
C LEU A 79 16.88 20.96 7.32
N ILE A 80 16.69 19.71 7.77
CA ILE A 80 16.16 19.38 9.10
C ILE A 80 17.19 18.71 10.01
N TYR A 81 18.34 18.31 9.47
CA TYR A 81 19.43 17.72 10.24
C TYR A 81 20.79 17.95 9.59
N GLU A 82 21.79 18.26 10.41
CA GLU A 82 23.20 18.28 10.04
C GLU A 82 24.04 17.76 11.21
N GLY A 83 24.84 16.72 10.99
CA GLY A 83 25.58 16.08 12.07
C GLY A 83 26.24 14.76 11.67
N MET A 84 26.91 14.10 12.62
CA MET A 84 27.62 12.83 12.38
C MET A 84 26.81 11.59 12.77
N GLU A 85 25.70 11.76 13.49
CA GLU A 85 24.87 10.65 13.94
C GLU A 85 24.04 10.14 12.75
N PRO A 86 24.10 8.83 12.42
CA PRO A 86 23.44 8.30 11.24
C PRO A 86 21.96 7.97 11.51
N MET A 87 21.28 8.90 12.19
CA MET A 87 19.91 8.75 12.65
C MET A 87 19.20 10.10 12.64
N LEU A 88 17.91 10.07 12.27
CA LEU A 88 17.00 11.19 12.35
C LEU A 88 15.67 10.75 12.96
N VAL A 89 15.12 11.55 13.86
CA VAL A 89 13.73 11.46 14.30
C VAL A 89 13.02 12.75 13.90
N ASP A 90 12.24 12.69 12.84
CA ASP A 90 11.42 13.81 12.38
C ASP A 90 10.05 13.73 13.04
N GLN A 91 9.63 14.80 13.72
CA GLN A 91 8.43 14.84 14.57
C GLN A 91 7.44 15.90 14.08
N ASN A 92 6.25 15.92 14.68
CA ASN A 92 5.16 16.86 14.37
C ASN A 92 4.67 16.76 12.93
N LEU A 93 4.72 15.56 12.37
CA LEU A 93 4.21 15.26 11.03
C LEU A 93 2.69 15.11 11.03
N VAL A 94 2.09 15.28 9.86
CA VAL A 94 0.66 15.07 9.62
C VAL A 94 0.43 13.57 9.35
N PRO A 95 -0.55 12.90 9.98
CA PRO A 95 -0.88 11.50 9.70
C PRO A 95 -1.30 11.27 8.24
N GLY A 96 -1.04 10.06 7.71
CA GLY A 96 -1.41 9.68 6.34
C GLY A 96 -0.78 10.53 5.24
N THR A 97 0.28 11.30 5.56
CA THR A 97 0.88 12.26 4.65
C THR A 97 2.19 11.72 4.09
N LEU A 98 2.35 11.88 2.77
CA LEU A 98 3.54 11.48 2.04
C LEU A 98 4.67 12.48 2.27
N TYR A 99 5.81 11.99 2.76
CA TYR A 99 7.02 12.76 2.94
C TYR A 99 8.14 12.26 2.03
N THR A 100 9.04 13.17 1.68
CA THR A 100 10.25 12.87 0.91
C THR A 100 11.45 13.37 1.68
N TYR A 101 12.44 12.50 1.85
CA TYR A 101 13.71 12.81 2.51
C TYR A 101 14.87 12.66 1.54
N CYS A 102 15.84 13.57 1.62
CA CYS A 102 17.14 13.42 0.97
C CYS A 102 18.21 13.36 2.06
N ILE A 103 18.97 12.26 2.08
CA ILE A 103 20.10 12.08 2.99
C ILE A 103 21.37 12.19 2.14
N GLU A 104 22.26 13.10 2.51
CA GLU A 104 23.57 13.28 1.90
C GLU A 104 24.65 12.89 2.89
N ALA A 105 25.59 12.04 2.48
CA ALA A 105 26.83 11.79 3.20
C ALA A 105 27.95 12.64 2.61
N LEU A 106 28.62 13.43 3.45
CA LEU A 106 29.60 14.42 3.04
C LEU A 106 31.03 13.88 3.15
N ASP A 107 31.92 14.36 2.29
CA ASP A 107 33.36 14.25 2.49
C ASP A 107 33.90 15.30 3.48
N ASN A 108 35.21 15.24 3.74
CA ASN A 108 35.91 16.16 4.64
C ASN A 108 35.92 17.62 4.14
N HIS A 109 35.56 17.86 2.88
CA HIS A 109 35.44 19.19 2.29
C HIS A 109 33.99 19.70 2.28
N GLY A 110 33.04 18.91 2.78
CA GLY A 110 31.62 19.26 2.83
C GLY A 110 30.85 18.97 1.53
N ASN A 111 31.45 18.25 0.57
CA ASN A 111 30.76 17.86 -0.66
C ASN A 111 30.01 16.55 -0.47
N ALA A 112 28.80 16.44 -1.02
CA ALA A 112 28.04 15.20 -0.99
C ALA A 112 28.69 14.14 -1.88
N GLN A 113 29.08 13.01 -1.28
CA GLN A 113 29.68 11.86 -1.97
C GLN A 113 28.63 10.79 -2.27
N ASP A 114 27.77 10.50 -1.29
CA ASP A 114 26.69 9.55 -1.43
C ASP A 114 25.37 10.24 -1.12
N ARG A 115 24.33 9.88 -1.87
CA ARG A 115 22.98 10.40 -1.68
C ARG A 115 21.96 9.29 -1.71
N MET A 116 20.94 9.46 -0.88
CA MET A 116 19.78 8.58 -0.83
C MET A 116 18.53 9.44 -0.77
N ARG A 117 17.55 9.12 -1.61
CA ARG A 117 16.22 9.72 -1.55
C ARG A 117 15.20 8.69 -1.09
N ILE A 118 14.40 9.06 -0.10
CA ILE A 118 13.39 8.21 0.50
C ILE A 118 12.05 8.89 0.31
N GLN A 119 11.04 8.14 -0.11
CA GLN A 119 9.66 8.56 -0.14
C GLN A 119 8.85 7.57 0.69
N THR A 120 8.11 8.07 1.68
CA THR A 120 7.37 7.24 2.65
C THR A 120 6.21 8.03 3.25
N THR A 121 5.23 7.35 3.83
CA THR A 121 4.01 7.96 4.39
C THR A 121 3.99 7.75 5.90
N THR A 122 3.53 8.74 6.65
CA THR A 122 3.18 8.54 8.07
C THR A 122 2.01 7.57 8.19
N SER A 123 2.01 6.74 9.22
CA SER A 123 0.90 5.81 9.46
C SER A 123 -0.38 6.56 9.85
N VAL A 124 -1.52 5.86 9.80
CA VAL A 124 -2.80 6.34 10.32
C VAL A 124 -3.26 5.47 11.50
N ASP A 125 -3.97 6.09 12.46
CA ASP A 125 -4.50 5.38 13.63
C ASP A 125 -5.64 4.43 13.23
N PHE A 126 -6.45 4.84 12.26
CA PHE A 126 -7.59 4.09 11.75
C PHE A 126 -7.44 3.94 10.24
N THR A 127 -7.68 2.72 9.74
CA THR A 127 -7.75 2.43 8.32
C THR A 127 -9.23 2.26 7.95
N GLU A 128 -9.74 3.05 7.01
CA GLU A 128 -11.08 2.83 6.48
C GLU A 128 -10.99 1.66 5.48
N ILE A 129 -11.67 0.54 5.79
CA ILE A 129 -11.54 -0.72 5.03
C ILE A 129 -12.14 -0.61 3.61
N ASP A 130 -12.81 0.49 3.28
CA ASP A 130 -13.46 0.68 1.99
C ASP A 130 -12.45 0.68 0.83
N ASN A 131 -11.20 1.11 1.06
CA ASN A 131 -10.15 1.08 0.05
C ASN A 131 -8.77 0.70 0.64
N ILE A 132 -8.45 -0.59 0.60
CA ILE A 132 -7.19 -1.15 1.12
C ILE A 132 -5.94 -0.46 0.56
N LEU A 133 -5.99 0.09 -0.66
CA LEU A 133 -4.84 0.76 -1.28
C LEU A 133 -4.67 2.21 -0.85
N GLU A 134 -5.70 2.84 -0.27
CA GLU A 134 -5.65 4.25 0.15
C GLU A 134 -4.74 4.45 1.36
N ASP A 135 -4.83 3.53 2.32
CA ASP A 135 -4.05 3.57 3.55
C ASP A 135 -2.76 2.75 3.48
N LEU A 136 -2.49 2.10 2.35
CA LEU A 136 -1.34 1.19 2.23
C LEU A 136 -0.02 1.96 2.30
N LEU A 137 0.75 1.70 3.36
CA LEU A 137 2.08 2.29 3.48
C LEU A 137 3.02 1.69 2.44
N ILE A 138 3.61 2.56 1.62
CA ILE A 138 4.68 2.22 0.69
C ILE A 138 5.89 3.13 0.92
N THR A 139 7.07 2.51 1.00
CA THR A 139 8.36 3.19 1.08
C THR A 139 9.15 2.90 -0.19
N ILE A 140 9.70 3.95 -0.77
CA ILE A 140 10.55 3.89 -1.97
C ILE A 140 11.87 4.53 -1.62
N ILE A 141 12.96 3.82 -1.88
CA ILE A 141 14.32 4.30 -1.64
C ILE A 141 15.08 4.29 -2.95
N VAL A 142 15.72 5.41 -3.25
CA VAL A 142 16.49 5.62 -4.48
C VAL A 142 17.93 5.95 -4.08
N THR A 143 18.88 5.22 -4.66
CA THR A 143 20.32 5.47 -4.58
C THR A 143 20.92 5.28 -5.97
N HIS A 144 22.20 5.62 -6.18
CA HIS A 144 22.85 5.34 -7.47
C HIS A 144 22.74 3.86 -7.85
N GLY A 145 22.28 3.58 -9.08
CA GLY A 145 22.13 2.23 -9.62
C GLY A 145 21.14 1.31 -8.88
N GLN A 146 20.33 1.83 -7.95
CA GLN A 146 19.41 0.98 -7.19
C GLN A 146 18.10 1.70 -6.81
N ILE A 147 16.98 1.00 -6.96
CA ILE A 147 15.66 1.39 -6.43
C ILE A 147 15.15 0.25 -5.55
N SER A 148 14.71 0.58 -4.35
CA SER A 148 14.09 -0.36 -3.40
C SER A 148 12.67 0.05 -3.07
N PHE A 149 11.80 -0.94 -2.89
CA PHE A 149 10.41 -0.80 -2.51
C PHE A 149 10.13 -1.64 -1.27
N GLU A 150 9.35 -1.10 -0.35
CA GLU A 150 8.79 -1.81 0.80
C GLU A 150 7.34 -1.40 0.93
N TRP A 151 6.45 -2.35 1.24
CA TRP A 151 5.03 -2.08 1.37
C TRP A 151 4.42 -2.88 2.52
N GLU A 152 3.24 -2.46 2.97
CA GLU A 152 2.46 -3.22 3.93
C GLU A 152 1.85 -4.49 3.30
N PRO A 153 1.73 -5.59 4.07
CA PRO A 153 1.06 -6.78 3.58
C PRO A 153 -0.44 -6.52 3.39
N ILE A 154 -0.95 -6.88 2.22
CA ILE A 154 -2.39 -6.91 1.93
C ILE A 154 -2.96 -8.22 2.51
N GLU A 155 -4.00 -8.11 3.33
CA GLU A 155 -4.65 -9.28 3.93
C GLU A 155 -5.14 -10.26 2.85
N GLY A 156 -4.89 -11.56 3.03
CA GLY A 156 -5.30 -12.60 2.09
C GLY A 156 -4.45 -12.69 0.82
N VAL A 157 -3.46 -11.82 0.63
CA VAL A 157 -2.46 -11.93 -0.44
C VAL A 157 -1.24 -12.69 0.08
N THR A 158 -0.79 -13.70 -0.66
CA THR A 158 0.39 -14.51 -0.31
C THR A 158 1.64 -14.19 -1.14
N GLU A 159 1.47 -13.58 -2.31
CA GLU A 159 2.56 -13.24 -3.22
C GLU A 159 2.28 -11.97 -4.02
N TYR A 160 3.35 -11.28 -4.41
CA TYR A 160 3.34 -10.07 -5.22
C TYR A 160 4.16 -10.29 -6.48
N THR A 161 3.59 -10.01 -7.64
CA THR A 161 4.32 -10.04 -8.92
C THR A 161 4.79 -8.63 -9.26
N ILE A 162 6.09 -8.49 -9.48
CA ILE A 162 6.74 -7.21 -9.76
C ILE A 162 7.01 -7.08 -11.25
N PHE A 163 6.65 -5.94 -11.82
CA PHE A 163 6.92 -5.59 -13.20
C PHE A 163 7.74 -4.29 -13.27
N ARG A 164 8.60 -4.19 -14.29
CA ARG A 164 9.29 -2.96 -14.68
C ARG A 164 9.08 -2.73 -16.17
N ASN A 165 8.56 -1.56 -16.53
CA ASN A 165 8.23 -1.17 -17.90
C ASN A 165 7.33 -2.22 -18.59
N GLY A 166 6.37 -2.78 -17.85
CA GLY A 166 5.45 -3.81 -18.31
C GLY A 166 6.02 -5.24 -18.36
N ILE A 167 7.33 -5.43 -18.14
CA ILE A 167 7.99 -6.73 -18.14
C ILE A 167 8.01 -7.29 -16.72
N LYS A 168 7.53 -8.52 -16.53
CA LYS A 168 7.62 -9.23 -15.24
C LYS A 168 9.09 -9.44 -14.87
N LEU A 169 9.49 -8.97 -13.69
CA LEU A 169 10.81 -9.22 -13.12
C LEU A 169 10.79 -10.50 -12.29
N GLU A 170 9.96 -10.53 -11.24
CA GLU A 170 9.89 -11.66 -10.32
C GLU A 170 8.55 -11.72 -9.58
N THR A 171 8.37 -12.77 -8.76
CA THR A 171 7.27 -12.91 -7.81
C THR A 171 7.87 -13.11 -6.43
N VAL A 172 7.47 -12.29 -5.46
CA VAL A 172 8.01 -12.28 -4.09
C VAL A 172 6.91 -12.62 -3.09
N ALA A 173 7.26 -13.39 -2.05
CA ALA A 173 6.36 -13.69 -0.93
C ALA A 173 6.45 -12.64 0.19
N TYR A 174 7.53 -11.85 0.20
CA TYR A 174 7.77 -10.79 1.18
C TYR A 174 7.38 -9.44 0.61
N CYS A 175 7.04 -8.47 1.45
CA CYS A 175 6.58 -7.15 1.03
C CYS A 175 7.75 -6.17 0.78
N ALA A 176 8.76 -6.65 0.07
CA ALA A 176 9.94 -5.87 -0.28
C ALA A 176 10.50 -6.33 -1.64
N PHE A 177 11.06 -5.39 -2.39
CA PHE A 177 11.73 -5.64 -3.67
C PHE A 177 12.88 -4.66 -3.88
N THR A 178 13.95 -5.07 -4.54
CA THR A 178 15.09 -4.19 -4.84
C THR A 178 15.63 -4.49 -6.22
N ASP A 179 15.64 -3.46 -7.06
CA ASP A 179 16.18 -3.50 -8.41
C ASP A 179 17.58 -2.88 -8.43
N LYS A 180 18.57 -3.67 -8.86
CA LYS A 180 19.98 -3.27 -8.99
C LYS A 180 20.46 -3.27 -10.43
N ILE A 181 19.58 -3.56 -11.40
CA ILE A 181 19.91 -3.66 -12.82
C ILE A 181 19.25 -2.49 -13.54
N ILE A 182 19.59 -1.28 -13.09
CA ILE A 182 19.06 -0.01 -13.61
C ILE A 182 20.19 0.97 -13.92
N LYS A 183 19.90 1.93 -14.79
CA LYS A 183 20.81 3.02 -15.17
C LYS A 183 20.29 4.35 -14.66
N ASP A 184 21.20 5.25 -14.35
CA ASP A 184 20.84 6.49 -13.68
C ASP A 184 20.10 7.51 -14.56
N ASP A 185 20.19 7.36 -15.88
CA ASP A 185 19.61 8.26 -16.87
C ASP A 185 18.19 7.89 -17.30
N ASP A 186 17.76 6.66 -16.99
CA ASP A 186 16.52 6.09 -17.52
C ASP A 186 15.32 6.42 -16.62
N VAL A 187 14.13 6.38 -17.22
CA VAL A 187 12.85 6.43 -16.51
C VAL A 187 12.29 5.02 -16.39
N TYR A 188 11.83 4.65 -15.20
CA TYR A 188 11.27 3.33 -14.92
C TYR A 188 9.84 3.43 -14.41
N THR A 189 8.98 2.54 -14.89
CA THR A 189 7.63 2.35 -14.33
C THR A 189 7.57 0.99 -13.67
N TYR A 190 7.41 0.96 -12.35
CA TYR A 190 7.24 -0.26 -11.58
C TYR A 190 5.76 -0.51 -11.31
N MET A 191 5.36 -1.78 -11.36
CA MET A 191 4.03 -2.21 -10.94
C MET A 191 4.16 -3.39 -9.98
N ILE A 192 3.60 -3.24 -8.78
CA ILE A 192 3.47 -4.30 -7.78
C ILE A 192 2.04 -4.82 -7.89
N LYS A 193 1.88 -6.07 -8.31
CA LYS A 193 0.58 -6.68 -8.56
C LYS A 193 0.32 -7.82 -7.60
N ALA A 194 -0.85 -7.85 -6.98
CA ALA A 194 -1.27 -8.88 -6.07
C ALA A 194 -2.67 -9.39 -6.44
N ARG A 195 -2.96 -10.63 -6.06
CA ARG A 195 -4.28 -11.24 -6.23
C ARG A 195 -4.65 -12.02 -4.98
N ARG A 196 -5.94 -12.03 -4.65
CA ARG A 196 -6.51 -12.88 -3.60
C ARG A 196 -7.91 -13.33 -4.00
N PRO A 197 -8.41 -14.47 -3.49
CA PRO A 197 -9.80 -14.82 -3.63
C PRO A 197 -10.70 -13.71 -3.08
N LEU A 198 -11.81 -13.39 -3.76
CA LEU A 198 -12.80 -12.42 -3.28
C LEU A 198 -13.19 -12.78 -1.85
N GLN A 199 -13.04 -11.82 -0.93
CA GLN A 199 -13.55 -12.00 0.40
C GLN A 199 -15.08 -11.96 0.29
N ARG A 200 -15.74 -13.09 0.59
CA ARG A 200 -17.20 -13.18 0.52
C ARG A 200 -17.79 -12.33 1.65
N SER A 201 -18.03 -11.05 1.40
CA SER A 201 -18.86 -10.25 2.30
C SER A 201 -20.24 -10.89 2.40
N GLU A 202 -20.85 -10.89 3.59
CA GLU A 202 -22.23 -11.38 3.75
C GLU A 202 -23.20 -10.59 2.85
N GLN A 203 -22.82 -9.37 2.44
CA GLN A 203 -23.53 -8.59 1.45
C GLN A 203 -23.53 -9.25 0.06
N LEU A 204 -22.39 -9.72 -0.46
CA LEU A 204 -22.34 -10.48 -1.73
C LEU A 204 -23.17 -11.77 -1.69
N LYS A 205 -23.31 -12.38 -0.50
CA LYS A 205 -24.08 -13.62 -0.30
C LYS A 205 -25.60 -13.41 -0.45
N TRP A 206 -26.12 -12.23 -0.10
CA TRP A 206 -27.53 -11.90 -0.34
C TRP A 206 -27.78 -11.49 -1.80
N GLU A 207 -26.84 -10.73 -2.38
CA GLU A 207 -26.86 -10.29 -3.79
C GLU A 207 -26.95 -11.49 -4.74
N LEU A 208 -26.04 -12.46 -4.60
CA LEU A 208 -26.00 -13.67 -5.44
C LEU A 208 -27.23 -14.56 -5.29
N LYS A 209 -27.81 -14.65 -4.08
CA LYS A 209 -29.07 -15.39 -3.87
C LYS A 209 -30.24 -14.73 -4.60
N SER A 210 -30.30 -13.40 -4.62
CA SER A 210 -31.40 -12.67 -5.28
C SER A 210 -31.37 -12.78 -6.80
N VAL A 211 -30.17 -12.81 -7.40
CA VAL A 211 -30.00 -12.93 -8.86
C VAL A 211 -30.34 -14.33 -9.35
N VAL A 212 -29.99 -15.37 -8.58
CA VAL A 212 -30.30 -16.77 -8.94
C VAL A 212 -31.80 -17.09 -8.82
N VAL A 213 -32.56 -16.36 -8.00
CA VAL A 213 -34.00 -16.60 -7.82
C VAL A 213 -34.84 -16.11 -9.00
N ASN A 214 -34.38 -15.09 -9.73
CA ASN A 214 -35.16 -14.48 -10.82
C ASN A 214 -34.76 -14.93 -12.23
N ALA A 215 -33.67 -15.68 -12.37
CA ALA A 215 -33.22 -16.21 -13.64
C ALA A 215 -33.36 -17.74 -13.67
N VAL A 216 -34.54 -18.19 -14.11
CA VAL A 216 -34.78 -19.50 -14.72
C VAL A 216 -34.88 -20.69 -13.76
N GLY A 217 -36.10 -21.21 -13.62
CA GLY A 217 -36.33 -22.58 -13.21
C GLY A 217 -35.80 -23.55 -14.25
N VAL A 218 -34.51 -23.90 -14.20
CA VAL A 218 -33.94 -25.15 -14.74
C VAL A 218 -32.72 -25.50 -13.89
N ILE A 219 -32.79 -26.65 -13.23
CA ILE A 219 -31.70 -27.28 -12.48
C ILE A 219 -30.52 -27.57 -13.41
N LYS A 220 -29.30 -27.21 -13.01
CA LYS A 220 -28.12 -28.08 -13.17
C LYS A 220 -27.21 -28.00 -11.94
N LYS A 221 -27.25 -29.09 -11.20
CA LYS A 221 -26.30 -29.55 -10.19
C LYS A 221 -25.03 -29.98 -10.92
N ASP A 222 -24.00 -29.14 -10.89
CA ASP A 222 -22.57 -29.44 -11.10
C ASP A 222 -21.75 -28.13 -10.97
N SER A 223 -21.53 -27.63 -9.74
CA SER A 223 -20.78 -26.38 -9.49
C SER A 223 -19.34 -26.63 -9.02
N SER A 224 -18.66 -27.64 -9.57
CA SER A 224 -17.28 -27.98 -9.20
C SER A 224 -16.21 -27.13 -9.89
N THR A 225 -16.57 -26.03 -10.58
CA THR A 225 -15.60 -25.14 -11.26
C THR A 225 -16.11 -23.69 -11.37
N GLU A 226 -16.80 -23.19 -10.35
CA GLU A 226 -16.93 -21.73 -10.18
C GLU A 226 -15.52 -21.23 -9.82
N ARG A 227 -14.75 -20.76 -10.82
CA ARG A 227 -13.45 -20.11 -10.61
C ARG A 227 -13.68 -19.09 -9.50
N ALA A 228 -13.09 -19.31 -8.32
CA ALA A 228 -13.20 -18.37 -7.22
C ALA A 228 -12.90 -17.00 -7.81
N ALA A 229 -13.89 -16.11 -7.77
CA ALA A 229 -13.71 -14.81 -8.37
C ALA A 229 -12.59 -14.11 -7.55
N GLU A 230 -11.59 -13.54 -8.23
CA GLU A 230 -10.35 -13.03 -7.60
C GLU A 230 -10.40 -11.50 -7.56
N GLU A 231 -9.98 -10.92 -6.44
CA GLU A 231 -9.64 -9.51 -6.33
C GLU A 231 -8.19 -9.29 -6.81
N GLU A 232 -7.97 -8.19 -7.52
CA GLU A 232 -6.64 -7.82 -8.02
C GLU A 232 -6.28 -6.42 -7.54
N TYR A 233 -5.08 -6.32 -6.95
CA TYR A 233 -4.49 -5.07 -6.48
C TYR A 233 -3.28 -4.72 -7.35
N SER A 234 -3.14 -3.45 -7.71
CA SER A 234 -1.99 -2.97 -8.45
C SER A 234 -1.54 -1.61 -7.95
N ILE A 235 -0.26 -1.51 -7.58
CA ILE A 235 0.40 -0.25 -7.23
C ILE A 235 1.38 0.07 -8.35
N THR A 236 1.20 1.21 -9.02
CA THR A 236 2.07 1.63 -10.12
C THR A 236 2.84 2.89 -9.73
N LYS A 237 4.16 2.86 -9.90
CA LYS A 237 5.04 3.98 -9.61
C LYS A 237 5.98 4.26 -10.77
N ARG A 238 5.94 5.50 -11.27
CA ARG A 238 6.92 6.02 -12.21
C ARG A 238 8.05 6.72 -11.45
N ILE A 239 9.28 6.29 -11.72
CA ILE A 239 10.53 6.81 -11.14
C ILE A 239 11.30 7.49 -12.28
N GLY A 240 11.59 8.78 -12.13
CA GLY A 240 12.41 9.54 -13.07
C GLY A 240 13.89 9.14 -13.02
N PRO A 241 14.75 9.81 -13.82
CA PRO A 241 16.18 9.50 -13.86
C PRO A 241 16.82 9.68 -12.49
N LEU A 242 17.48 8.65 -11.96
CA LEU A 242 18.12 8.67 -10.64
C LEU A 242 19.08 9.85 -10.48
N LYS A 243 19.84 10.21 -11.52
CA LYS A 243 20.73 11.38 -11.47
C LYS A 243 20.00 12.69 -11.15
N GLU A 244 18.74 12.81 -11.58
CA GLU A 244 17.89 13.96 -11.33
C GLU A 244 17.26 13.86 -9.93
N LEU A 245 16.81 12.66 -9.56
CA LEU A 245 16.24 12.40 -8.23
C LEU A 245 17.28 12.53 -7.11
N LEU A 246 18.57 12.37 -7.40
CA LEU A 246 19.68 12.43 -6.45
C LEU A 246 20.46 13.75 -6.53
N LYS A 247 19.91 14.81 -7.14
CA LYS A 247 20.49 16.16 -7.00
C LYS A 247 20.33 16.67 -5.57
N SER A 248 21.30 17.46 -5.10
CA SER A 248 21.18 18.09 -3.79
C SER A 248 20.00 19.06 -3.79
N PRO A 249 19.18 19.09 -2.74
CA PRO A 249 18.21 20.17 -2.56
C PRO A 249 18.87 21.55 -2.52
N MET A 250 20.13 21.66 -2.12
CA MET A 250 20.87 22.94 -2.13
C MET A 250 21.28 23.41 -3.53
N ASP A 251 21.52 22.48 -4.45
CA ASP A 251 21.90 22.77 -5.84
C ASP A 251 20.67 22.93 -6.75
N SER A 252 19.52 22.45 -6.27
CA SER A 252 18.28 22.45 -7.03
C SER A 252 17.71 23.86 -7.07
N LYS A 253 17.86 24.54 -8.21
CA LYS A 253 16.96 25.67 -8.51
C LYS A 253 15.55 25.11 -8.52
N ARG A 254 14.60 25.82 -7.89
CA ARG A 254 13.17 25.50 -7.98
C ARG A 254 12.86 25.22 -9.44
N GLN A 255 12.50 23.98 -9.72
CA GLN A 255 11.95 23.61 -11.02
C GLN A 255 10.54 24.19 -11.02
N ASN A 256 10.45 25.45 -11.41
CA ASN A 256 9.18 25.93 -11.89
C ASN A 256 8.83 25.15 -13.16
N GLY A 257 7.57 24.81 -13.32
CA GLY A 257 7.14 23.96 -14.40
C GLY A 257 5.64 23.79 -14.43
N HIS A 258 5.19 23.26 -15.57
CA HIS A 258 3.79 22.98 -15.81
C HIS A 258 3.50 21.55 -15.37
N TRP A 259 2.75 21.41 -14.29
CA TRP A 259 2.23 20.12 -13.84
C TRP A 259 0.85 19.90 -14.41
N GLN A 260 0.52 18.65 -14.71
CA GLN A 260 -0.83 18.25 -15.06
C GLN A 260 -1.28 17.15 -14.10
N LEU A 261 -2.31 17.43 -13.31
CA LEU A 261 -3.06 16.42 -12.60
C LEU A 261 -4.24 15.99 -13.47
N ARG A 262 -4.20 14.75 -13.94
CA ARG A 262 -5.27 14.14 -14.74
C ARG A 262 -6.08 13.17 -13.89
N TYR A 263 -7.35 13.45 -13.70
CA TYR A 263 -8.35 12.51 -13.18
C TYR A 263 -9.10 11.88 -14.34
N THR A 264 -9.12 10.55 -14.45
CA THR A 264 -9.89 9.85 -15.49
C THR A 264 -10.66 8.69 -14.86
N THR A 265 -11.97 8.60 -15.13
CA THR A 265 -12.80 7.47 -14.69
C THR A 265 -12.63 6.27 -15.62
N PHE A 266 -12.49 5.07 -15.06
CA PHE A 266 -12.51 3.81 -15.78
C PHE A 266 -13.58 2.89 -15.16
N LEU A 267 -14.24 2.07 -15.98
CA LEU A 267 -15.26 1.11 -15.55
C LEU A 267 -14.91 -0.22 -16.21
N LYS A 268 -14.20 -1.08 -15.46
CA LYS A 268 -13.68 -2.34 -15.98
C LYS A 268 -14.77 -3.38 -16.14
N GLU A 269 -15.77 -3.33 -15.27
CA GLU A 269 -16.89 -4.26 -15.21
C GLU A 269 -17.83 -4.04 -16.39
N GLU A 270 -18.40 -5.12 -16.92
CA GLU A 270 -19.43 -5.04 -17.98
C GLU A 270 -20.75 -4.46 -17.43
N TRP A 271 -21.03 -4.73 -16.16
CA TRP A 271 -22.23 -4.28 -15.45
C TRP A 271 -21.85 -3.83 -14.04
N LEU A 272 -22.28 -2.63 -13.65
CA LEU A 272 -22.13 -2.07 -12.32
C LEU A 272 -23.48 -1.96 -11.64
N LYS A 273 -23.53 -2.15 -10.33
CA LYS A 273 -24.76 -1.88 -9.58
C LYS A 273 -25.01 -0.37 -9.53
N ASN A 274 -26.28 0.03 -9.62
CA ASN A 274 -26.63 1.43 -9.43
C ASN A 274 -26.47 1.80 -7.93
N PRO A 275 -25.58 2.75 -7.58
CA PRO A 275 -25.40 3.18 -6.18
C PRO A 275 -26.64 3.92 -5.64
N ASN A 276 -27.52 4.43 -6.50
CA ASN A 276 -28.81 4.96 -6.08
C ASN A 276 -29.83 3.82 -5.92
N ALA A 277 -29.98 3.32 -4.70
CA ALA A 277 -30.93 2.26 -4.37
C ALA A 277 -32.42 2.63 -4.62
N ALA A 278 -32.74 3.92 -4.79
CA ALA A 278 -34.08 4.40 -5.10
C ALA A 278 -34.37 4.45 -6.62
N SER A 279 -33.39 4.17 -7.47
CA SER A 279 -33.56 4.13 -8.91
C SER A 279 -34.24 2.85 -9.38
N GLY A 280 -35.14 2.95 -10.36
CA GLY A 280 -35.73 1.77 -11.02
C GLY A 280 -34.74 0.98 -11.89
N ASP A 281 -33.61 1.60 -12.25
CA ASP A 281 -32.51 0.93 -12.93
C ASP A 281 -31.52 0.39 -11.89
N HIS A 282 -31.48 -0.93 -11.73
CA HIS A 282 -30.66 -1.59 -10.70
C HIS A 282 -29.19 -1.77 -11.11
N ILE A 283 -28.91 -1.71 -12.42
CA ILE A 283 -27.58 -1.93 -13.00
C ILE A 283 -27.28 -0.90 -14.10
N PHE A 284 -26.02 -0.54 -14.22
CA PHE A 284 -25.46 0.28 -15.30
C PHE A 284 -24.54 -0.57 -16.16
N LYS A 285 -24.58 -0.37 -17.47
CA LYS A 285 -23.61 -0.97 -18.38
C LYS A 285 -22.26 -0.25 -18.25
N GLY A 286 -21.21 -0.98 -17.91
CA GLY A 286 -19.84 -0.49 -18.00
C GLY A 286 -19.28 -0.64 -19.42
N ASP A 287 -17.98 -0.44 -19.58
CA ASP A 287 -17.36 -0.35 -20.92
C ASP A 287 -15.96 -0.98 -20.99
N HIS A 288 -15.64 -1.89 -20.07
CA HIS A 288 -14.42 -2.70 -20.07
C HIS A 288 -13.11 -1.90 -20.06
N ARG A 289 -13.14 -0.63 -19.65
CA ARG A 289 -11.94 0.20 -19.63
C ARG A 289 -11.13 -0.10 -18.38
N THR A 290 -9.86 -0.42 -18.60
CA THR A 290 -8.87 -0.54 -17.53
C THR A 290 -8.33 0.84 -17.14
N PHE A 291 -7.68 0.93 -15.98
CA PHE A 291 -6.95 2.13 -15.62
C PHE A 291 -5.77 2.34 -16.57
N ASP A 292 -5.88 3.33 -17.44
CA ASP A 292 -4.79 3.85 -18.27
C ASP A 292 -4.88 5.39 -18.28
N PRO A 293 -3.94 6.09 -17.63
CA PRO A 293 -3.97 7.55 -17.54
C PRO A 293 -3.80 8.25 -18.89
N GLU A 294 -3.27 7.55 -19.90
CA GLU A 294 -3.06 8.08 -21.25
C GLU A 294 -4.07 7.55 -22.28
N ALA A 295 -5.08 6.79 -21.84
CA ALA A 295 -6.11 6.27 -22.73
C ALA A 295 -6.79 7.39 -23.52
N THR A 296 -7.07 7.15 -24.79
CA THR A 296 -7.86 8.07 -25.63
C THR A 296 -9.35 7.98 -25.31
N GLU A 297 -9.80 6.87 -24.72
CA GLU A 297 -11.19 6.62 -24.36
C GLU A 297 -11.44 6.85 -22.87
N PHE A 298 -12.33 7.80 -22.54
CA PHE A 298 -12.71 8.13 -21.17
C PHE A 298 -14.16 8.63 -21.09
N ARG A 299 -14.81 8.48 -19.93
CA ARG A 299 -16.17 8.99 -19.68
C ARG A 299 -16.04 10.39 -19.12
N THR A 300 -15.33 10.48 -18.01
CA THR A 300 -14.97 11.75 -17.38
C THR A 300 -13.45 11.85 -17.36
N ARG A 301 -12.95 13.00 -17.82
CA ARG A 301 -11.56 13.42 -17.64
C ARG A 301 -11.53 14.85 -17.14
N GLY A 302 -10.82 15.06 -16.04
CA GLY A 302 -10.48 16.39 -15.53
C GLY A 302 -8.97 16.55 -15.60
N ASP A 303 -8.51 17.61 -16.25
CA ASP A 303 -7.10 17.98 -16.30
C ASP A 303 -6.93 19.31 -15.55
N VAL A 304 -6.14 19.28 -14.48
CA VAL A 304 -5.72 20.47 -13.74
C VAL A 304 -4.27 20.76 -14.10
N PHE A 305 -4.04 21.91 -14.70
CA PHE A 305 -2.70 22.38 -15.04
C PHE A 305 -2.23 23.35 -13.96
N ILE A 306 -1.07 23.09 -13.36
CA ILE A 306 -0.45 23.97 -12.38
C ILE A 306 0.79 24.56 -13.04
N ASP A 307 0.76 25.86 -13.28
CA ASP A 307 1.91 26.61 -13.74
C ASP A 307 2.58 27.29 -12.54
N THR A 308 3.71 26.73 -12.09
CA THR A 308 4.43 27.29 -10.94
C THR A 308 5.30 28.50 -11.32
N ASP A 309 5.41 28.85 -12.61
CA ASP A 309 6.00 30.11 -13.08
C ASP A 309 5.02 31.29 -12.99
N ASN A 310 3.72 31.02 -12.93
CA ASN A 310 2.69 32.05 -12.85
C ASN A 310 1.58 31.69 -11.84
N PRO A 311 1.78 31.96 -10.54
CA PRO A 311 0.87 31.54 -9.47
C PRO A 311 -0.53 32.18 -9.52
N SER A 312 -0.78 33.13 -10.43
CA SER A 312 -2.10 33.73 -10.66
C SER A 312 -2.93 33.05 -11.76
N ALA A 313 -2.38 32.06 -12.47
CA ALA A 313 -3.05 31.39 -13.59
C ALA A 313 -3.68 30.04 -13.19
N PHE A 314 -4.64 30.03 -12.25
CA PHE A 314 -5.60 28.92 -12.17
C PHE A 314 -6.52 28.99 -13.40
N LYS A 315 -6.09 28.42 -14.53
CA LYS A 315 -6.98 28.20 -15.67
C LYS A 315 -7.74 26.91 -15.45
N GLN A 316 -9.03 27.03 -15.13
CA GLN A 316 -9.99 25.92 -15.19
C GLN A 316 -9.97 25.32 -16.60
N GLY A 317 -9.58 24.05 -16.71
CA GLY A 317 -9.74 23.27 -17.92
C GLY A 317 -11.21 22.92 -18.12
N ASN A 318 -11.82 23.42 -19.20
CA ASN A 318 -13.18 23.10 -19.61
C ASN A 318 -13.35 21.58 -19.82
N GLY A 319 -14.17 20.96 -18.96
CA GLY A 319 -14.59 19.57 -19.11
C GLY A 319 -15.29 19.38 -20.46
N HIS A 320 -14.68 18.59 -21.34
CA HIS A 320 -15.35 18.12 -22.55
C HIS A 320 -16.09 16.82 -22.24
N ASN A 321 -17.40 16.93 -21.96
CA ASN A 321 -18.29 15.78 -22.01
C ASN A 321 -18.55 15.43 -23.48
N ARG A 322 -17.96 14.34 -23.98
CA ARG A 322 -18.50 13.67 -25.17
C ARG A 322 -19.71 12.85 -24.74
N SER A 323 -20.90 13.41 -24.95
CA SER A 323 -22.15 12.64 -24.99
C SER A 323 -22.06 11.66 -26.16
N ILE A 324 -21.94 10.37 -25.86
CA ILE A 324 -22.17 9.33 -26.86
C ILE A 324 -23.67 9.11 -26.90
N HIS A 325 -24.26 9.47 -28.04
CA HIS A 325 -25.67 9.28 -28.35
C HIS A 325 -26.10 7.83 -28.14
N GLN A 326 -27.25 7.68 -27.50
CA GLN A 326 -28.06 6.47 -27.56
C GLN A 326 -28.58 6.27 -28.99
N GLY A 327 -28.62 5.01 -29.40
CA GLY A 327 -29.68 4.50 -30.25
C GLY A 327 -29.25 3.28 -31.07
N PRO A 328 -30.21 2.44 -31.49
CA PRO A 328 -31.50 2.08 -30.87
C PRO A 328 -31.35 0.92 -29.85
#